data_AF-A0A535RMJ0-F1
#
_entry.id   AF-A0A535RMJ0-F1
#
_cell.length_a   1.000
_cell.length_b   1.000
_cell.length_c   1.000
_cell.angle_alpha   90.00
_cell.angle_beta   90.00
_cell.angle_gamma   90.00
#
_symmetry.space_group_name_H-M   'P 1'
#
loop_
_entity.id
_entity.type
_entity.pdbx_description
1 polymer ?
#
loop_
_entity_poly.entity_id
_entity_poly.type
_entity_poly.pdbx_seq_one_letter_code
_entity_poly.pdbx_strand_id
1 'polypeptide(L)'
;MSASRCLTIAGSDSGGGAGIQADLKTFQVFGCFGMSAITALTAQNTKGVAEVFAATPDFVAKQIEVVVTDIGVDAAKTGMLFSAEIIRAVVREVRRLSIRPLVVDPVMVASSGDRLLRQDAVTALRDELLPLATVVTPNVAEAEVLAGFAIDDARSLERAARAIASFGAEWVVLKGGDRVVPGLSTEDESVDWVYGQGEAFSLRGRRLPGVWHGTGCTFSAAIIRAVVREVRRLSIRPLVVDPVMVASSGDRLLRQDAVTALRDELLPLATVVTPNVAEAEVLAGFAIDDARSLERAARAIASFGAEWVVLKGGDRVVPGLSTEDESVDWVYGQGEAFSLRGRRLPGVWHGTGCTFSAAICALLARGNDVATSLREAKLFVQGALEHAERIGTGAQPVNQWWTRDEFAPPVRSR
;
A
#
# COMPACT_ATOMS: atom_id res chain seq x y z
N MET A 1 13.26 11.65 -16.78
CA MET A 1 12.93 12.67 -15.77
C MET A 1 12.60 11.87 -14.54
N SER A 2 13.08 12.23 -13.35
CA SER A 2 12.78 11.41 -12.17
C SER A 2 11.27 11.36 -11.92
N ALA A 3 10.76 10.21 -11.53
CA ALA A 3 9.39 10.03 -11.08
C ALA A 3 8.99 11.06 -10.01
N SER A 4 7.81 11.67 -10.14
CA SER A 4 7.24 12.55 -9.11
C SER A 4 6.89 11.74 -7.86
N ARG A 5 7.30 12.20 -6.67
CA ARG A 5 7.19 11.46 -5.40
C ARG A 5 5.92 11.84 -4.65
N CYS A 6 4.97 10.92 -4.54
CA CYS A 6 3.68 11.15 -3.89
C CYS A 6 3.56 10.37 -2.58
N LEU A 7 3.33 11.08 -1.47
CA LEU A 7 3.11 10.48 -0.14
C LEU A 7 1.62 10.40 0.20
N THR A 8 1.10 9.23 0.57
CA THR A 8 -0.20 9.11 1.24
C THR A 8 -0.06 8.90 2.75
N ILE A 9 -0.89 9.57 3.54
CA ILE A 9 -0.96 9.49 5.00
C ILE A 9 -2.37 9.00 5.37
N ALA A 10 -2.56 7.69 5.40
CA ALA A 10 -3.86 7.01 5.52
C ALA A 10 -3.71 5.58 6.09
N GLY A 11 -4.79 4.79 6.18
CA GLY A 11 -4.71 3.37 6.55
C GLY A 11 -4.33 2.42 5.40
N SER A 12 -4.21 1.09 5.63
CA SER A 12 -3.75 0.06 4.65
C SER A 12 -4.59 -1.25 4.38
N ASP A 13 -5.59 -1.25 3.47
CA ASP A 13 -6.72 -2.20 3.28
C ASP A 13 -6.38 -3.65 2.98
N SER A 14 -7.00 -4.53 3.78
CA SER A 14 -7.12 -5.96 3.49
C SER A 14 -7.96 -6.26 2.24
N GLY A 15 -8.97 -5.45 1.90
CA GLY A 15 -9.73 -5.53 0.65
C GLY A 15 -9.04 -4.88 -0.57
N GLY A 16 -7.98 -4.10 -0.36
CA GLY A 16 -7.23 -3.37 -1.37
C GLY A 16 -7.95 -2.28 -2.18
N GLY A 17 -9.13 -1.77 -1.76
CA GLY A 17 -10.00 -0.98 -2.64
C GLY A 17 -10.10 0.55 -2.41
N ALA A 18 -9.58 1.09 -1.29
CA ALA A 18 -9.43 2.55 -1.07
C ALA A 18 -8.11 2.85 -0.31
N GLY A 19 -8.01 4.01 0.38
CA GLY A 19 -6.85 4.53 1.16
C GLY A 19 -5.46 4.17 0.60
N ILE A 20 -4.41 3.82 1.38
CA ILE A 20 -3.07 3.66 0.78
C ILE A 20 -3.00 2.64 -0.37
N GLN A 21 -3.82 1.58 -0.38
CA GLN A 21 -3.79 0.59 -1.48
C GLN A 21 -4.33 1.20 -2.77
N ALA A 22 -5.42 1.95 -2.71
CA ALA A 22 -5.91 2.69 -3.88
C ALA A 22 -5.00 3.88 -4.20
N ASP A 23 -4.52 4.63 -3.21
CA ASP A 23 -3.65 5.78 -3.40
C ASP A 23 -2.35 5.37 -4.10
N LEU A 24 -1.67 4.31 -3.62
CA LEU A 24 -0.47 3.78 -4.26
C LEU A 24 -0.76 3.24 -5.66
N LYS A 25 -1.89 2.54 -5.88
CA LYS A 25 -2.33 2.13 -7.24
C LYS A 25 -2.63 3.33 -8.14
N THR A 26 -3.18 4.42 -7.61
CA THR A 26 -3.49 5.64 -8.35
C THR A 26 -2.21 6.39 -8.69
N PHE A 27 -1.29 6.56 -7.73
CA PHE A 27 0.03 7.14 -7.96
C PHE A 27 0.79 6.33 -9.04
N GLN A 28 0.74 4.99 -8.97
CA GLN A 28 1.30 4.10 -10.00
C GLN A 28 0.72 4.39 -11.39
N VAL A 29 -0.60 4.48 -11.52
CA VAL A 29 -1.29 4.76 -12.80
C VAL A 29 -0.94 6.14 -13.37
N PHE A 30 -0.64 7.12 -12.52
CA PHE A 30 -0.25 8.47 -12.93
C PHE A 30 1.27 8.68 -13.09
N GLY A 31 2.09 7.61 -13.02
CA GLY A 31 3.54 7.74 -13.15
C GLY A 31 4.17 8.53 -11.99
N CYS A 32 3.69 8.32 -10.77
CA CYS A 32 4.22 8.89 -9.53
C CYS A 32 4.77 7.79 -8.60
N PHE A 33 5.98 7.96 -8.08
CA PHE A 33 6.57 7.07 -7.09
C PHE A 33 5.77 7.17 -5.78
N GLY A 34 4.98 6.14 -5.49
CA GLY A 34 4.06 6.11 -4.36
C GLY A 34 4.75 5.71 -3.05
N MET A 35 4.57 6.53 -2.02
CA MET A 35 5.05 6.30 -0.66
C MET A 35 3.87 6.36 0.32
N SER A 36 4.02 5.78 1.51
CA SER A 36 2.96 5.81 2.53
C SER A 36 3.49 6.02 3.96
N ALA A 37 2.67 6.67 4.78
CA ALA A 37 2.79 6.68 6.24
C ALA A 37 1.45 6.20 6.83
N ILE A 38 1.46 5.04 7.49
CA ILE A 38 0.22 4.34 7.86
C ILE A 38 -0.30 4.85 9.20
N THR A 39 -1.56 5.28 9.22
CA THR A 39 -2.25 5.88 10.38
C THR A 39 -3.07 4.89 11.20
N ALA A 40 -3.87 4.05 10.54
CA ALA A 40 -4.77 3.10 11.19
C ALA A 40 -5.19 1.95 10.26
N LEU A 41 -5.79 0.94 10.86
CA LEU A 41 -5.67 -0.42 10.37
C LEU A 41 -7.01 -1.17 10.46
N THR A 42 -7.85 -1.02 9.45
CA THR A 42 -9.12 -1.73 9.31
C THR A 42 -8.99 -3.21 8.91
N ALA A 43 -9.62 -4.13 9.65
CA ALA A 43 -10.00 -5.42 9.09
C ALA A 43 -11.26 -5.20 8.21
N GLN A 44 -11.06 -4.96 6.91
CA GLN A 44 -12.09 -4.47 5.99
C GLN A 44 -12.21 -5.31 4.72
N ASN A 45 -13.43 -5.36 4.19
CA ASN A 45 -13.76 -5.93 2.88
C ASN A 45 -14.96 -5.17 2.28
N THR A 46 -15.50 -5.66 1.16
CA THR A 46 -16.62 -5.04 0.42
C THR A 46 -17.95 -4.97 1.20
N LYS A 47 -18.04 -5.58 2.38
CA LYS A 47 -19.23 -5.51 3.27
C LYS A 47 -19.10 -4.48 4.39
N GLY A 48 -17.93 -3.85 4.57
CA GLY A 48 -17.68 -2.87 5.63
C GLY A 48 -16.45 -3.18 6.49
N VAL A 49 -16.35 -2.51 7.64
CA VAL A 49 -15.21 -2.57 8.56
C VAL A 49 -15.55 -3.42 9.78
N ALA A 50 -14.79 -4.48 10.04
CA ALA A 50 -15.00 -5.37 11.18
C ALA A 50 -14.23 -4.94 12.46
N GLU A 51 -13.05 -4.35 12.29
CA GLU A 51 -12.18 -3.93 13.40
C GLU A 51 -11.25 -2.81 12.92
N VAL A 52 -10.79 -1.93 13.82
CA VAL A 52 -9.77 -0.90 13.52
C VAL A 52 -8.71 -0.88 14.61
N PHE A 53 -7.45 -1.07 14.24
CA PHE A 53 -6.30 -0.82 15.12
C PHE A 53 -5.59 0.47 14.70
N ALA A 54 -5.21 1.34 15.63
CA ALA A 54 -4.55 2.61 15.31
C ALA A 54 -3.03 2.54 15.50
N ALA A 55 -2.26 3.14 14.60
CA ALA A 55 -0.85 3.41 14.85
C ALA A 55 -0.72 4.48 15.96
N THR A 56 0.42 4.50 16.65
CA THR A 56 0.67 5.58 17.62
C THR A 56 1.04 6.88 16.90
N PRO A 57 0.66 8.06 17.43
CA PRO A 57 0.99 9.35 16.81
C PRO A 57 2.49 9.53 16.52
N ASP A 58 3.35 9.07 17.44
CA ASP A 58 4.81 9.13 17.25
C ASP A 58 5.31 8.19 16.14
N PHE A 59 4.67 7.03 15.94
CA PHE A 59 5.02 6.14 14.83
C PHE A 59 4.52 6.68 13.47
N VAL A 60 3.37 7.36 13.43
CA VAL A 60 2.94 8.11 12.24
C VAL A 60 3.93 9.22 11.91
N ALA A 61 4.31 10.03 12.90
CA ALA A 61 5.32 11.08 12.72
C ALA A 61 6.68 10.52 12.27
N LYS A 62 7.11 9.39 12.84
CA LYS A 62 8.39 8.77 12.47
C LYS A 62 8.39 8.24 11.04
N GLN A 63 7.29 7.67 10.56
CA GLN A 63 7.14 7.25 9.16
C GLN A 63 7.25 8.45 8.21
N ILE A 64 6.52 9.54 8.49
CA ILE A 64 6.58 10.77 7.67
C ILE A 64 8.00 11.33 7.66
N GLU A 65 8.66 11.41 8.83
CA GLU A 65 10.04 11.87 8.92
C GLU A 65 10.98 11.06 8.02
N VAL A 66 11.10 9.74 8.24
CA VAL A 66 12.15 8.96 7.55
C VAL A 66 11.95 8.95 6.04
N VAL A 67 10.70 8.85 5.57
CA VAL A 67 10.37 8.89 4.14
C VAL A 67 10.74 10.23 3.53
N VAL A 68 10.32 11.34 4.14
CA VAL A 68 10.53 12.68 3.58
C VAL A 68 11.99 13.13 3.70
N THR A 69 12.73 12.73 4.74
CA THR A 69 14.14 13.12 4.89
C THR A 69 15.11 12.37 4.00
N ASP A 70 14.79 11.14 3.56
CA ASP A 70 15.64 10.36 2.65
C ASP A 70 15.18 10.45 1.19
N ILE A 71 13.91 10.12 0.92
CA ILE A 71 13.35 10.04 -0.43
C ILE A 71 12.90 11.42 -0.94
N GLY A 72 12.43 12.28 -0.03
CA GLY A 72 11.74 13.54 -0.35
C GLY A 72 10.30 13.33 -0.81
N VAL A 73 9.58 14.43 -1.02
CA VAL A 73 8.16 14.42 -1.42
C VAL A 73 7.87 15.61 -2.33
N ASP A 74 7.15 15.37 -3.42
CA ASP A 74 6.72 16.40 -4.38
C ASP A 74 5.24 16.76 -4.23
N ALA A 75 4.43 15.85 -3.69
CA ALA A 75 3.05 16.10 -3.26
C ALA A 75 2.63 15.12 -2.17
N ALA A 76 1.69 15.51 -1.30
CA ALA A 76 1.14 14.62 -0.28
C ALA A 76 -0.39 14.61 -0.25
N LYS A 77 -0.95 13.49 0.21
CA LYS A 77 -2.37 13.26 0.47
C LYS A 77 -2.55 12.79 1.91
N THR A 78 -3.60 13.25 2.60
CA THR A 78 -4.15 12.54 3.78
C THR A 78 -5.43 11.79 3.41
N GLY A 79 -5.64 10.62 4.02
CA GLY A 79 -6.91 9.90 4.04
C GLY A 79 -7.42 9.77 5.47
N MET A 80 -7.94 8.59 5.86
CA MET A 80 -8.37 8.34 7.24
C MET A 80 -7.23 8.60 8.25
N LEU A 81 -7.43 9.57 9.16
CA LEU A 81 -6.47 9.90 10.22
C LEU A 81 -6.86 9.38 11.62
N PHE A 82 -8.05 8.78 11.77
CA PHE A 82 -8.58 8.13 12.99
C PHE A 82 -8.80 9.01 14.24
N SER A 83 -7.77 9.71 14.75
CA SER A 83 -7.85 10.49 16.01
C SER A 83 -7.17 11.86 15.99
N ALA A 84 -7.52 12.72 16.95
CA ALA A 84 -6.99 14.07 17.07
C ALA A 84 -5.46 14.09 17.29
N GLU A 85 -4.93 13.11 18.03
CA GLU A 85 -3.50 13.01 18.30
C GLU A 85 -2.69 12.65 17.05
N ILE A 86 -3.24 11.76 16.19
CA ILE A 86 -2.64 11.45 14.88
C ILE A 86 -2.69 12.69 13.98
N ILE A 87 -3.83 13.39 13.91
CA ILE A 87 -3.94 14.64 13.13
C ILE A 87 -2.87 15.65 13.57
N ARG A 88 -2.68 15.86 14.88
CA ARG A 88 -1.65 16.77 15.41
C ARG A 88 -0.23 16.32 15.08
N ALA A 89 0.06 15.03 15.11
CA ALA A 89 1.34 14.49 14.67
C ALA A 89 1.58 14.76 13.17
N VAL A 90 0.57 14.55 12.32
CA VAL A 90 0.64 14.87 10.88
C VAL A 90 0.84 16.37 10.66
N VAL A 91 0.06 17.23 11.31
CA VAL A 91 0.18 18.70 11.25
C VAL A 91 1.58 19.17 11.66
N ARG A 92 2.16 18.58 12.71
CA ARG A 92 3.53 18.87 13.16
C ARG A 92 4.55 18.54 12.09
N GLU A 93 4.51 17.33 11.51
CA GLU A 93 5.49 16.92 10.51
C GLU A 93 5.31 17.65 9.17
N VAL A 94 4.07 17.86 8.70
CA VAL A 94 3.77 18.66 7.50
C VAL A 94 4.36 20.06 7.60
N ARG A 95 4.19 20.73 8.76
CA ARG A 95 4.78 22.06 9.01
C ARG A 95 6.30 22.00 9.10
N ARG A 96 6.86 21.06 9.87
CA ARG A 96 8.31 20.93 10.09
C ARG A 96 9.08 20.63 8.81
N LEU A 97 8.51 19.79 7.96
CA LEU A 97 9.13 19.31 6.71
C LEU A 97 8.66 20.09 5.47
N SER A 98 7.82 21.12 5.65
CA SER A 98 7.28 21.99 4.60
C SER A 98 6.57 21.25 3.45
N ILE A 99 5.86 20.16 3.77
CA ILE A 99 5.23 19.27 2.79
C ILE A 99 4.07 19.99 2.07
N ARG A 100 4.27 20.35 0.79
CA ARG A 100 3.25 20.93 -0.09
C ARG A 100 3.49 20.53 -1.56
N PRO A 101 2.44 20.49 -2.41
CA PRO A 101 1.03 20.68 -2.08
C PRO A 101 0.47 19.53 -1.24
N LEU A 102 -0.56 19.83 -0.45
CA LEU A 102 -1.25 18.87 0.42
C LEU A 102 -2.72 18.74 0.02
N VAL A 103 -3.14 17.53 -0.31
CA VAL A 103 -4.55 17.16 -0.51
C VAL A 103 -5.08 16.54 0.78
N VAL A 104 -6.19 17.04 1.29
CA VAL A 104 -6.83 16.53 2.51
C VAL A 104 -8.18 15.89 2.16
N ASP A 105 -8.24 14.56 2.19
CA ASP A 105 -9.50 13.83 2.13
C ASP A 105 -10.02 13.63 3.57
N PRO A 106 -11.16 14.22 3.98
CA PRO A 106 -11.60 14.25 5.39
C PRO A 106 -11.86 12.88 6.02
N VAL A 107 -12.30 11.90 5.22
CA VAL A 107 -12.59 10.49 5.55
C VAL A 107 -13.14 10.30 6.97
N MET A 108 -14.36 10.80 7.19
CA MET A 108 -15.01 10.75 8.51
C MET A 108 -15.75 9.43 8.77
N VAL A 109 -16.33 8.86 7.71
CA VAL A 109 -17.21 7.69 7.74
C VAL A 109 -16.85 6.79 6.56
N ALA A 110 -16.85 5.48 6.76
CA ALA A 110 -16.65 4.51 5.69
C ALA A 110 -17.84 4.53 4.72
N SER A 111 -17.64 4.06 3.49
CA SER A 111 -18.71 3.87 2.50
C SER A 111 -19.81 2.91 2.97
N SER A 112 -19.54 2.08 4.00
CA SER A 112 -20.50 1.21 4.71
C SER A 112 -21.32 1.91 5.80
N GLY A 113 -21.01 3.16 6.16
CA GLY A 113 -21.63 3.90 7.26
C GLY A 113 -20.90 3.81 8.60
N ASP A 114 -19.81 3.03 8.69
CA ASP A 114 -19.01 2.88 9.92
C ASP A 114 -18.23 4.17 10.23
N ARG A 115 -18.27 4.67 11.47
CA ARG A 115 -17.49 5.86 11.87
C ARG A 115 -16.00 5.54 11.90
N LEU A 116 -15.22 6.25 11.10
CA LEU A 116 -13.75 6.10 11.00
C LEU A 116 -12.98 7.15 11.80
N LEU A 117 -13.60 8.31 12.04
CA LEU A 117 -13.02 9.42 12.79
C LEU A 117 -13.75 9.61 14.12
N ARG A 118 -13.00 9.86 15.20
CA ARG A 118 -13.59 10.21 16.50
C ARG A 118 -14.10 11.66 16.53
N GLN A 119 -15.05 11.96 17.42
CA GLN A 119 -15.73 13.27 17.45
C GLN A 119 -14.78 14.44 17.77
N ASP A 120 -13.75 14.21 18.59
CA ASP A 120 -12.67 15.13 18.95
C ASP A 120 -11.70 15.40 17.79
N ALA A 121 -11.58 14.45 16.85
CA ALA A 121 -10.72 14.56 15.68
C ALA A 121 -11.27 15.51 14.61
N VAL A 122 -12.59 15.72 14.54
CA VAL A 122 -13.22 16.67 13.60
C VAL A 122 -12.72 18.10 13.85
N THR A 123 -12.60 18.50 15.11
CA THR A 123 -12.07 19.82 15.50
C THR A 123 -10.61 19.96 15.08
N ALA A 124 -9.76 18.95 15.33
CA ALA A 124 -8.35 18.98 14.94
C ALA A 124 -8.17 19.02 13.41
N LEU A 125 -9.00 18.25 12.66
CA LEU A 125 -9.03 18.31 11.20
C LEU A 125 -9.34 19.75 10.73
N ARG A 126 -10.45 20.31 11.22
CA ARG A 126 -10.96 21.63 10.82
C ARG A 126 -10.01 22.78 11.18
N ASP A 127 -9.53 22.82 12.42
CA ASP A 127 -8.83 23.98 12.98
C ASP A 127 -7.29 23.88 12.83
N GLU A 128 -6.74 22.68 12.63
CA GLU A 128 -5.28 22.47 12.60
C GLU A 128 -4.76 21.97 11.25
N LEU A 129 -5.52 21.13 10.52
CA LEU A 129 -5.09 20.51 9.25
C LEU A 129 -5.65 21.19 7.98
N LEU A 130 -6.93 21.56 7.94
CA LEU A 130 -7.48 22.31 6.78
C LEU A 130 -6.73 23.62 6.46
N PRO A 131 -6.19 24.40 7.43
CA PRO A 131 -5.33 25.55 7.14
C PRO A 131 -4.02 25.24 6.39
N LEU A 132 -3.69 23.96 6.19
CA LEU A 132 -2.51 23.50 5.44
C LEU A 132 -2.87 22.89 4.09
N ALA A 133 -4.16 22.77 3.76
CA ALA A 133 -4.63 22.07 2.58
C ALA A 133 -4.58 22.96 1.33
N THR A 134 -3.84 22.52 0.30
CA THR A 134 -3.95 23.06 -1.05
C THR A 134 -5.29 22.67 -1.68
N VAL A 135 -5.77 21.45 -1.40
CA VAL A 135 -7.11 20.98 -1.80
C VAL A 135 -7.72 20.18 -0.66
N VAL A 136 -9.00 20.41 -0.33
CA VAL A 136 -9.80 19.52 0.53
C VAL A 136 -10.94 18.89 -0.27
N THR A 137 -11.18 17.59 -0.08
CA THR A 137 -12.09 16.80 -0.93
C THR A 137 -13.28 16.16 -0.16
N PRO A 138 -14.12 16.92 0.59
CA PRO A 138 -15.23 16.34 1.34
C PRO A 138 -16.30 15.76 0.41
N ASN A 139 -16.97 14.66 0.80
CA ASN A 139 -18.29 14.35 0.24
C ASN A 139 -19.38 15.19 0.90
N VAL A 140 -20.63 15.05 0.45
CA VAL A 140 -21.75 15.87 0.97
C VAL A 140 -21.95 15.68 2.49
N ALA A 141 -21.87 14.46 3.01
CA ALA A 141 -22.06 14.21 4.45
C ALA A 141 -20.91 14.77 5.30
N GLU A 142 -19.68 14.68 4.82
CA GLU A 142 -18.50 15.29 5.44
C GLU A 142 -18.57 16.82 5.39
N ALA A 143 -19.08 17.38 4.28
CA ALA A 143 -19.29 18.80 4.11
C ALA A 143 -20.37 19.34 5.07
N GLU A 144 -21.46 18.61 5.30
CA GLU A 144 -22.48 18.95 6.30
C GLU A 144 -21.89 19.01 7.73
N VAL A 145 -21.02 18.05 8.08
CA VAL A 145 -20.32 18.02 9.38
C VAL A 145 -19.32 19.17 9.51
N LEU A 146 -18.54 19.47 8.47
CA LEU A 146 -17.55 20.57 8.50
C LEU A 146 -18.20 21.96 8.48
N ALA A 147 -19.26 22.15 7.69
CA ALA A 147 -19.96 23.42 7.57
C ALA A 147 -20.94 23.68 8.73
N GLY A 148 -21.40 22.64 9.42
CA GLY A 148 -22.32 22.72 10.56
C GLY A 148 -23.78 22.94 10.18
N PHE A 149 -24.16 22.67 8.92
CA PHE A 149 -25.54 22.76 8.43
C PHE A 149 -25.80 21.77 7.27
N ALA A 150 -27.07 21.44 7.04
CA ALA A 150 -27.51 20.51 6.00
C ALA A 150 -27.37 21.08 4.56
N ILE A 151 -27.18 20.19 3.59
CA ILE A 151 -27.00 20.51 2.16
C ILE A 151 -28.17 19.91 1.36
N ASP A 152 -29.27 20.66 1.28
CA ASP A 152 -30.53 20.23 0.66
C ASP A 152 -30.64 20.62 -0.83
N ASP A 153 -29.82 21.58 -1.29
CA ASP A 153 -29.87 22.15 -2.64
C ASP A 153 -28.51 22.71 -3.11
N ALA A 154 -28.44 23.15 -4.37
CA ALA A 154 -27.23 23.76 -4.93
C ALA A 154 -26.72 24.99 -4.14
N ARG A 155 -27.61 25.77 -3.52
CA ARG A 155 -27.25 27.02 -2.80
C ARG A 155 -26.64 26.74 -1.44
N SER A 156 -27.18 25.77 -0.70
CA SER A 156 -26.62 25.27 0.55
C SER A 156 -25.29 24.54 0.31
N LEU A 157 -25.14 23.85 -0.83
CA LEU A 157 -23.89 23.23 -1.25
C LEU A 157 -22.79 24.27 -1.54
N GLU A 158 -23.10 25.34 -2.28
CA GLU A 158 -22.15 26.45 -2.51
C GLU A 158 -21.78 27.14 -1.19
N ARG A 159 -22.76 27.39 -0.31
CA ARG A 159 -22.51 27.93 1.04
C ARG A 159 -21.61 27.03 1.87
N ALA A 160 -21.77 25.71 1.81
CA ALA A 160 -20.93 24.75 2.51
C ALA A 160 -19.49 24.78 1.98
N ALA A 161 -19.29 24.79 0.66
CA ALA A 161 -17.97 24.92 0.06
C ALA A 161 -17.25 26.22 0.49
N ARG A 162 -17.98 27.35 0.53
CA ARG A 162 -17.46 28.64 1.03
C ARG A 162 -17.15 28.60 2.53
N ALA A 163 -17.97 27.95 3.34
CA ALA A 163 -17.72 27.78 4.78
C ALA A 163 -16.47 26.93 5.03
N ILE A 164 -16.29 25.83 4.30
CA ILE A 164 -15.13 24.94 4.42
C ILE A 164 -13.84 25.65 3.99
N ALA A 165 -13.88 26.42 2.90
CA ALA A 165 -12.75 27.24 2.46
C ALA A 165 -12.34 28.30 3.51
N SER A 166 -13.29 28.80 4.32
CA SER A 166 -12.98 29.77 5.39
C SER A 166 -12.10 29.22 6.52
N PHE A 167 -11.94 27.89 6.61
CA PHE A 167 -10.95 27.24 7.50
C PHE A 167 -9.52 27.26 6.93
N GLY A 168 -9.30 27.82 5.74
CA GLY A 168 -7.96 28.06 5.18
C GLY A 168 -7.50 27.09 4.08
N ALA A 169 -8.36 26.19 3.62
CA ALA A 169 -8.06 25.39 2.43
C ALA A 169 -8.10 26.26 1.16
N GLU A 170 -7.07 26.18 0.31
CA GLU A 170 -6.98 27.02 -0.91
C GLU A 170 -8.09 26.68 -1.94
N TRP A 171 -8.42 25.39 -2.04
CA TRP A 171 -9.48 24.85 -2.88
C TRP A 171 -10.31 23.80 -2.14
N VAL A 172 -11.62 23.80 -2.38
CA VAL A 172 -12.59 22.83 -1.88
C VAL A 172 -13.22 22.13 -3.08
N VAL A 173 -13.15 20.80 -3.13
CA VAL A 173 -13.82 19.94 -4.11
C VAL A 173 -14.88 19.12 -3.38
N LEU A 174 -16.12 19.59 -3.40
CA LEU A 174 -17.25 18.95 -2.74
C LEU A 174 -17.83 17.86 -3.65
N LYS A 175 -17.60 16.59 -3.28
CA LYS A 175 -17.95 15.40 -4.07
C LYS A 175 -19.46 15.12 -3.99
N GLY A 176 -20.14 15.13 -5.13
CA GLY A 176 -21.59 14.88 -5.29
C GLY A 176 -21.95 13.48 -5.81
N GLY A 177 -20.96 12.58 -5.96
CA GLY A 177 -21.15 11.20 -6.39
C GLY A 177 -22.05 10.35 -5.47
N ASP A 178 -22.14 10.69 -4.18
CA ASP A 178 -22.72 9.82 -3.15
C ASP A 178 -24.24 9.98 -2.97
N ARG A 179 -24.84 11.12 -3.37
CA ARG A 179 -26.29 11.32 -3.36
C ARG A 179 -26.77 12.26 -4.47
N VAL A 180 -28.07 12.19 -4.80
CA VAL A 180 -28.72 13.18 -5.66
C VAL A 180 -28.97 14.45 -4.84
N VAL A 181 -28.46 15.59 -5.32
CA VAL A 181 -28.69 16.92 -4.72
C VAL A 181 -29.68 17.67 -5.62
N PRO A 182 -30.89 18.01 -5.13
CA PRO A 182 -31.90 18.74 -5.89
C PRO A 182 -31.36 20.01 -6.55
N GLY A 183 -31.66 20.16 -7.83
CA GLY A 183 -31.24 21.31 -8.65
C GLY A 183 -29.75 21.33 -9.04
N LEU A 184 -28.96 20.32 -8.66
CA LEU A 184 -27.55 20.21 -9.05
C LEU A 184 -27.23 18.94 -9.84
N SER A 185 -27.75 17.79 -9.41
CA SER A 185 -27.43 16.47 -9.97
C SER A 185 -28.67 15.59 -10.15
N THR A 186 -28.54 14.47 -10.87
CA THR A 186 -29.65 13.53 -11.16
C THR A 186 -29.26 12.09 -10.78
N GLU A 187 -30.15 11.13 -11.02
CA GLU A 187 -29.85 9.70 -10.86
C GLU A 187 -28.79 9.21 -11.87
N ASP A 188 -28.70 9.82 -13.06
CA ASP A 188 -27.74 9.48 -14.12
C ASP A 188 -26.48 10.36 -14.13
N GLU A 189 -26.54 11.56 -13.53
CA GLU A 189 -25.46 12.56 -13.53
C GLU A 189 -25.03 12.89 -12.10
N SER A 190 -23.74 12.73 -11.80
CA SER A 190 -23.10 13.25 -10.60
C SER A 190 -22.40 14.58 -10.91
N VAL A 191 -22.48 15.53 -9.98
CA VAL A 191 -21.85 16.84 -10.12
C VAL A 191 -21.03 17.14 -8.88
N ASP A 192 -19.72 17.33 -9.07
CA ASP A 192 -18.80 17.78 -8.03
C ASP A 192 -18.64 19.30 -8.14
N TRP A 193 -18.64 20.00 -7.02
CA TRP A 193 -18.52 21.46 -6.98
C TRP A 193 -17.14 21.88 -6.51
N VAL A 194 -16.48 22.74 -7.27
CA VAL A 194 -15.15 23.28 -6.95
C VAL A 194 -15.26 24.75 -6.59
N TYR A 195 -14.66 25.14 -5.48
CA TYR A 195 -14.54 26.53 -5.03
C TYR A 195 -13.13 26.81 -4.49
N GLY A 196 -12.51 27.90 -4.92
CA GLY A 196 -11.19 28.31 -4.43
C GLY A 196 -10.72 29.59 -5.11
N GLN A 197 -9.84 30.34 -4.45
CA GLN A 197 -9.27 31.61 -4.95
C GLN A 197 -10.28 32.65 -5.48
N GLY A 198 -11.54 32.58 -5.04
CA GLY A 198 -12.65 33.45 -5.49
C GLY A 198 -13.43 32.93 -6.71
N GLU A 199 -12.97 31.84 -7.33
CA GLU A 199 -13.62 31.18 -8.47
C GLU A 199 -14.50 30.00 -8.03
N ALA A 200 -15.49 29.64 -8.85
CA ALA A 200 -16.34 28.48 -8.65
C ALA A 200 -16.71 27.83 -9.99
N PHE A 201 -16.67 26.49 -10.06
CA PHE A 201 -17.09 25.73 -11.24
C PHE A 201 -17.58 24.33 -10.85
N SER A 202 -18.29 23.67 -11.78
CA SER A 202 -18.83 22.32 -11.58
C SER A 202 -18.18 21.31 -12.51
N LEU A 203 -17.76 20.16 -11.99
CA LEU A 203 -17.34 19.00 -12.77
C LEU A 203 -18.53 18.04 -12.90
N ARG A 204 -18.80 17.57 -14.12
CA ARG A 204 -19.96 16.71 -14.44
C ARG A 204 -19.50 15.33 -14.88
N GLY A 205 -20.13 14.30 -14.34
CA GLY A 205 -19.81 12.90 -14.64
C GLY A 205 -21.05 12.01 -14.65
N ARG A 206 -20.94 10.83 -15.26
CA ARG A 206 -22.00 9.82 -15.22
C ARG A 206 -22.03 9.16 -13.84
N ARG A 207 -23.18 9.14 -13.18
CA ARG A 207 -23.35 8.39 -11.93
C ARG A 207 -23.34 6.88 -12.23
N LEU A 208 -22.66 6.11 -11.39
CA LEU A 208 -22.57 4.65 -11.49
C LEU A 208 -23.13 4.02 -10.20
N PRO A 209 -23.92 2.94 -10.27
CA PRO A 209 -24.47 2.29 -9.08
C PRO A 209 -23.40 1.43 -8.37
N GLY A 210 -23.21 1.62 -7.06
CA GLY A 210 -22.34 0.76 -6.23
C GLY A 210 -21.76 1.44 -4.98
N VAL A 211 -21.06 0.66 -4.15
CA VAL A 211 -20.34 1.12 -2.94
C VAL A 211 -18.94 0.48 -2.94
N TRP A 212 -17.88 1.25 -2.67
CA TRP A 212 -16.48 0.86 -2.86
C TRP A 212 -15.61 1.20 -1.62
N HIS A 213 -14.57 0.41 -1.27
CA HIS A 213 -14.04 0.32 0.13
C HIS A 213 -12.53 0.11 0.31
N GLY A 214 -11.96 0.68 1.40
CA GLY A 214 -10.73 0.18 2.08
C GLY A 214 -10.02 1.13 3.10
N THR A 215 -9.50 0.65 4.27
CA THR A 215 -8.06 0.70 4.74
C THR A 215 -7.68 0.80 6.26
N GLY A 216 -6.68 0.10 6.87
CA GLY A 216 -6.34 -1.36 6.85
C GLY A 216 -5.05 -1.90 7.59
N CYS A 217 -5.13 -3.11 8.21
CA CYS A 217 -4.16 -4.07 8.84
C CYS A 217 -2.71 -3.78 9.39
N THR A 218 -2.49 -3.79 10.74
CA THR A 218 -1.30 -4.38 11.47
C THR A 218 -1.55 -4.71 12.98
N PHE A 219 -1.40 -5.98 13.43
CA PHE A 219 -1.27 -6.45 14.85
C PHE A 219 -0.73 -7.90 14.85
N SER A 220 0.57 -8.08 14.58
CA SER A 220 1.06 -9.19 13.74
C SER A 220 0.61 -10.61 14.10
N ALA A 221 0.65 -11.05 15.36
CA ALA A 221 0.23 -12.41 15.72
C ALA A 221 -1.29 -12.63 15.66
N ALA A 222 -2.09 -11.64 16.08
CA ALA A 222 -3.55 -11.69 15.96
C ALA A 222 -3.97 -11.57 14.49
N ILE A 223 -3.26 -10.75 13.71
CA ILE A 223 -3.45 -10.67 12.26
C ILE A 223 -3.18 -11.99 11.57
N ILE A 224 -2.07 -12.67 11.85
CA ILE A 224 -1.78 -13.97 11.22
C ILE A 224 -2.93 -14.94 11.51
N ARG A 225 -3.44 -14.99 12.74
CA ARG A 225 -4.58 -15.83 13.13
C ARG A 225 -5.89 -15.42 12.48
N ALA A 226 -6.16 -14.12 12.35
CA ALA A 226 -7.32 -13.60 11.64
C ALA A 226 -7.26 -13.93 10.14
N VAL A 227 -6.10 -13.70 9.50
CA VAL A 227 -5.84 -14.07 8.10
C VAL A 227 -6.03 -15.57 7.90
N VAL A 228 -5.46 -16.42 8.75
CA VAL A 228 -5.66 -17.88 8.72
C VAL A 228 -7.14 -18.25 8.81
N ARG A 229 -7.90 -17.63 9.72
CA ARG A 229 -9.34 -17.86 9.85
C ARG A 229 -10.10 -17.46 8.59
N GLU A 230 -9.84 -16.29 8.02
CA GLU A 230 -10.53 -15.80 6.84
C GLU A 230 -10.12 -16.55 5.56
N VAL A 231 -8.84 -16.87 5.37
CA VAL A 231 -8.34 -17.72 4.27
C VAL A 231 -9.04 -19.08 4.28
N ARG A 232 -9.19 -19.72 5.45
CA ARG A 232 -9.94 -20.98 5.59
C ARG A 232 -11.44 -20.80 5.32
N ARG A 233 -12.06 -19.73 5.85
CA ARG A 233 -13.51 -19.47 5.69
C ARG A 233 -13.89 -19.14 4.24
N LEU A 234 -13.01 -18.49 3.50
CA LEU A 234 -13.22 -18.06 2.11
C LEU A 234 -12.58 -18.99 1.08
N SER A 235 -11.91 -20.06 1.51
CA SER A 235 -11.18 -21.00 0.66
C SER A 235 -10.18 -20.32 -0.30
N ILE A 236 -9.46 -19.29 0.19
CA ILE A 236 -8.56 -18.47 -0.64
C ILE A 236 -7.37 -19.33 -1.11
N ARG A 237 -7.38 -19.67 -2.40
CA ARG A 237 -6.27 -20.29 -3.12
C ARG A 237 -6.22 -19.73 -4.55
N PRO A 238 -5.02 -19.53 -5.13
CA PRO A 238 -3.71 -19.76 -4.52
C PRO A 238 -3.32 -18.66 -3.51
N LEU A 239 -2.56 -19.03 -2.48
CA LEU A 239 -2.06 -18.10 -1.46
C LEU A 239 -0.55 -17.92 -1.59
N VAL A 240 -0.09 -16.68 -1.74
CA VAL A 240 1.34 -16.32 -1.69
C VAL A 240 1.66 -15.70 -0.33
N VAL A 241 2.68 -16.22 0.35
CA VAL A 241 3.13 -15.74 1.67
C VAL A 241 4.56 -15.22 1.54
N ASP A 242 4.73 -13.90 1.64
CA ASP A 242 6.05 -13.29 1.87
C ASP A 242 6.20 -13.13 3.39
N PRO A 243 7.18 -13.78 4.06
CA PRO A 243 7.20 -13.81 5.52
C PRO A 243 7.45 -12.46 6.20
N VAL A 244 8.22 -11.58 5.56
CA VAL A 244 8.61 -10.22 6.01
C VAL A 244 8.97 -10.20 7.51
N MET A 245 9.82 -11.14 7.93
CA MET A 245 10.22 -11.34 9.32
C MET A 245 11.59 -10.77 9.63
N VAL A 246 12.46 -10.70 8.63
CA VAL A 246 13.82 -10.15 8.73
C VAL A 246 14.08 -9.33 7.47
N ALA A 247 14.36 -8.04 7.65
CA ALA A 247 14.74 -7.15 6.54
C ALA A 247 16.06 -7.63 5.90
N SER A 248 16.31 -7.27 4.65
CA SER A 248 17.59 -7.58 3.97
C SER A 248 18.80 -6.88 4.63
N SER A 249 18.58 -5.94 5.56
CA SER A 249 19.58 -5.37 6.48
C SER A 249 19.92 -6.25 7.68
N GLY A 250 19.12 -7.29 7.97
CA GLY A 250 19.24 -8.17 9.13
C GLY A 250 18.31 -7.85 10.30
N ASP A 251 17.54 -6.76 10.24
CA ASP A 251 16.64 -6.33 11.32
C ASP A 251 15.43 -7.25 11.49
N ARG A 252 15.13 -7.68 12.72
CA ARG A 252 13.95 -8.49 13.02
C ARG A 252 12.68 -7.64 13.03
N LEU A 253 11.74 -7.97 12.14
CA LEU A 253 10.47 -7.28 11.93
C LEU A 253 9.29 -7.96 12.66
N LEU A 254 9.38 -9.27 12.93
CA LEU A 254 8.37 -10.00 13.70
C LEU A 254 8.87 -10.41 15.10
N ARG A 255 7.94 -10.38 16.06
CA ARG A 255 8.09 -11.02 17.36
C ARG A 255 8.00 -12.55 17.23
N GLN A 256 8.62 -13.26 18.17
CA GLN A 256 8.71 -14.73 18.15
C GLN A 256 7.36 -15.45 18.15
N ASP A 257 6.34 -14.87 18.80
CA ASP A 257 4.97 -15.37 18.80
C ASP A 257 4.29 -15.25 17.43
N ALA A 258 4.55 -14.16 16.70
CA ALA A 258 4.10 -14.01 15.31
C ALA A 258 4.84 -14.97 14.36
N VAL A 259 6.14 -15.20 14.54
CA VAL A 259 6.90 -16.20 13.75
C VAL A 259 6.35 -17.61 13.95
N THR A 260 6.03 -18.00 15.19
CA THR A 260 5.38 -19.29 15.50
C THR A 260 4.02 -19.40 14.82
N ALA A 261 3.16 -18.37 14.90
CA ALA A 261 1.86 -18.38 14.23
C ALA A 261 1.99 -18.46 12.69
N LEU A 262 2.99 -17.78 12.11
CA LEU A 262 3.25 -17.86 10.67
C LEU A 262 3.61 -19.29 10.26
N ARG A 263 4.56 -19.91 10.98
CA ARG A 263 5.04 -21.27 10.73
C ARG A 263 3.95 -22.33 10.90
N ASP A 264 3.23 -22.29 12.02
CA ASP A 264 2.34 -23.38 12.44
C ASP A 264 0.91 -23.23 11.90
N GLU A 265 0.48 -22.02 11.52
CA GLU A 265 -0.92 -21.74 11.17
C GLU A 265 -1.09 -21.22 9.72
N LEU A 266 -0.13 -20.42 9.20
CA LEU A 266 -0.23 -19.79 7.87
C LEU A 266 0.52 -20.55 6.76
N LEU A 267 1.74 -21.05 7.00
CA LEU A 267 2.47 -21.85 6.00
C LEU A 267 1.70 -23.11 5.53
N PRO A 268 0.93 -23.84 6.36
CA PRO A 268 0.07 -24.94 5.90
C PRO A 268 -1.01 -24.56 4.89
N LEU A 269 -1.23 -23.26 4.64
CA LEU A 269 -2.20 -22.76 3.67
C LEU A 269 -1.54 -22.16 2.42
N ALA A 270 -0.20 -22.02 2.40
CA ALA A 270 0.54 -21.34 1.36
C ALA A 270 0.70 -22.20 0.10
N THR A 271 0.26 -21.69 -1.05
CA THR A 271 0.62 -22.23 -2.36
C THR A 271 2.07 -21.91 -2.70
N VAL A 272 2.54 -20.70 -2.35
CA VAL A 272 3.94 -20.28 -2.49
C VAL A 272 4.36 -19.52 -1.24
N VAL A 273 5.52 -19.84 -0.67
CA VAL A 273 6.21 -19.01 0.34
C VAL A 273 7.55 -18.52 -0.20
N THR A 274 7.88 -17.25 0.02
CA THR A 274 9.04 -16.58 -0.61
C THR A 274 10.08 -16.04 0.40
N PRO A 275 10.64 -16.83 1.33
CA PRO A 275 11.60 -16.33 2.33
C PRO A 275 12.92 -15.84 1.69
N ASN A 276 13.52 -14.78 2.22
CA ASN A 276 14.95 -14.51 2.01
C ASN A 276 15.81 -15.47 2.85
N VAL A 277 17.14 -15.42 2.68
CA VAL A 277 18.05 -16.36 3.39
C VAL A 277 17.94 -16.23 4.92
N ALA A 278 17.88 -15.02 5.47
CA ALA A 278 17.79 -14.81 6.92
C ALA A 278 16.44 -15.26 7.50
N GLU A 279 15.34 -15.06 6.77
CA GLU A 279 14.02 -15.58 7.10
C GLU A 279 13.99 -17.12 7.03
N ALA A 280 14.67 -17.70 6.04
CA ALA A 280 14.79 -19.14 5.91
C ALA A 280 15.61 -19.77 7.05
N GLU A 281 16.69 -19.12 7.50
CA GLU A 281 17.46 -19.53 8.68
C GLU A 281 16.57 -19.53 9.95
N VAL A 282 15.73 -18.51 10.12
CA VAL A 282 14.77 -18.41 11.24
C VAL A 282 13.68 -19.48 11.17
N LEU A 283 13.11 -19.78 9.99
CA LEU A 283 12.08 -20.81 9.82
C LEU A 283 12.63 -22.22 9.97
N ALA A 284 13.78 -22.50 9.35
CA ALA A 284 14.41 -23.82 9.36
C ALA A 284 15.11 -24.14 10.69
N GLY A 285 15.50 -23.12 11.47
CA GLY A 285 16.16 -23.26 12.76
C GLY A 285 17.66 -23.56 12.68
N PHE A 286 18.30 -23.32 11.53
CA PHE A 286 19.74 -23.51 11.31
C PHE A 286 20.29 -22.55 10.25
N ALA A 287 21.61 -22.29 10.30
CA ALA A 287 22.31 -21.41 9.37
C ALA A 287 22.42 -22.00 7.95
N ILE A 288 22.52 -21.12 6.95
CA ILE A 288 22.60 -21.46 5.51
C ILE A 288 23.95 -20.99 4.96
N ASP A 289 24.97 -21.83 5.12
CA ASP A 289 26.37 -21.51 4.77
C ASP A 289 26.73 -21.88 3.31
N ASP A 290 25.94 -22.74 2.67
CA ASP A 290 26.22 -23.32 1.35
C ASP A 290 24.95 -23.76 0.60
N ALA A 291 25.10 -24.19 -0.66
CA ALA A 291 24.00 -24.72 -1.46
C ALA A 291 23.24 -25.89 -0.76
N ARG A 292 23.95 -26.77 -0.03
CA ARG A 292 23.35 -27.98 0.58
C ARG A 292 22.50 -27.65 1.80
N SER A 293 22.95 -26.73 2.64
CA SER A 293 22.19 -26.19 3.77
C SER A 293 20.99 -25.37 3.28
N LEU A 294 21.12 -24.66 2.16
CA LEU A 294 20.02 -23.95 1.51
C LEU A 294 18.93 -24.91 0.99
N GLU A 295 19.31 -25.98 0.28
CA GLU A 295 18.39 -27.05 -0.13
C GLU A 295 17.69 -27.70 1.07
N ARG A 296 18.43 -27.99 2.15
CA ARG A 296 17.87 -28.51 3.40
C ARG A 296 16.87 -27.54 4.03
N ALA A 297 17.15 -26.24 4.02
CA ALA A 297 16.25 -25.22 4.56
C ALA A 297 14.96 -25.13 3.73
N ALA A 298 15.04 -25.13 2.40
CA ALA A 298 13.86 -25.14 1.53
C ALA A 298 12.97 -26.38 1.79
N ARG A 299 13.57 -27.56 1.98
CA ARG A 299 12.85 -28.80 2.34
C ARG A 299 12.25 -28.75 3.76
N ALA A 300 12.96 -28.18 4.73
CA ALA A 300 12.45 -27.98 6.09
C ALA A 300 11.24 -27.04 6.12
N ILE A 301 11.31 -25.92 5.37
CA ILE A 301 10.21 -24.95 5.28
C ILE A 301 8.99 -25.57 4.58
N ALA A 302 9.19 -26.36 3.53
CA ALA A 302 8.12 -27.10 2.87
C ALA A 302 7.44 -28.13 3.80
N SER A 303 8.18 -28.68 4.77
CA SER A 303 7.60 -29.62 5.76
C SER A 303 6.58 -28.97 6.71
N PHE A 304 6.54 -27.64 6.81
CA PHE A 304 5.47 -26.90 7.49
C PHE A 304 4.18 -26.78 6.65
N GLY A 305 4.13 -27.37 5.45
CA GLY A 305 2.92 -27.52 4.64
C GLY A 305 2.74 -26.51 3.50
N ALA A 306 3.75 -25.69 3.21
CA ALA A 306 3.75 -24.84 2.02
C ALA A 306 3.97 -25.70 0.75
N GLU A 307 3.13 -25.52 -0.28
CA GLU A 307 3.17 -26.34 -1.50
C GLU A 307 4.44 -26.10 -2.34
N TRP A 308 4.90 -24.84 -2.37
CA TRP A 308 6.15 -24.41 -2.99
C TRP A 308 6.88 -23.41 -2.09
N VAL A 309 8.21 -23.57 -2.01
CA VAL A 309 9.14 -22.68 -1.30
C VAL A 309 10.10 -22.08 -2.31
N VAL A 310 10.23 -20.76 -2.30
CA VAL A 310 11.21 -20.02 -3.10
C VAL A 310 12.15 -19.27 -2.18
N LEU A 311 13.33 -19.85 -1.96
CA LEU A 311 14.35 -19.29 -1.09
C LEU A 311 15.17 -18.27 -1.89
N LYS A 312 14.92 -16.99 -1.62
CA LYS A 312 15.49 -15.85 -2.36
C LYS A 312 16.98 -15.69 -2.00
N GLY A 313 17.87 -15.90 -2.98
CA GLY A 313 19.33 -15.78 -2.84
C GLY A 313 19.90 -14.43 -3.31
N GLY A 314 19.02 -13.47 -3.64
CA GLY A 314 19.41 -12.12 -4.05
C GLY A 314 20.19 -11.33 -2.99
N ASP A 315 20.03 -11.63 -1.71
CA ASP A 315 20.48 -10.74 -0.63
C ASP A 315 21.93 -10.98 -0.17
N ARG A 316 22.51 -12.16 -0.43
CA ARG A 316 23.93 -12.47 -0.19
C ARG A 316 24.47 -13.49 -1.19
N VAL A 317 25.79 -13.57 -1.34
CA VAL A 317 26.43 -14.68 -2.08
C VAL A 317 26.37 -15.93 -1.22
N VAL A 318 25.80 -17.01 -1.78
CA VAL A 318 25.77 -18.34 -1.17
C VAL A 318 26.81 -19.24 -1.87
N PRO A 319 27.85 -19.70 -1.16
CA PRO A 319 28.89 -20.58 -1.69
C PRO A 319 28.34 -21.81 -2.41
N GLY A 320 28.87 -22.07 -3.61
CA GLY A 320 28.47 -23.19 -4.46
C GLY A 320 27.13 -23.04 -5.17
N LEU A 321 26.39 -21.93 -4.95
CA LEU A 321 25.10 -21.67 -5.61
C LEU A 321 25.09 -20.40 -6.48
N SER A 322 25.76 -19.34 -6.03
CA SER A 322 25.68 -17.99 -6.62
C SER A 322 27.03 -17.25 -6.55
N THR A 323 27.15 -16.10 -7.20
CA THR A 323 28.39 -15.29 -7.27
C THR A 323 28.11 -13.80 -7.06
N GLU A 324 29.15 -12.96 -7.09
CA GLU A 324 29.02 -11.50 -7.07
C GLU A 324 28.29 -10.93 -8.31
N ASP A 325 28.24 -11.68 -9.41
CA ASP A 325 27.58 -11.27 -10.66
C ASP A 325 26.24 -12.01 -10.89
N GLU A 326 25.98 -13.11 -10.18
CA GLU A 326 24.79 -13.95 -10.35
C GLU A 326 23.99 -14.09 -9.04
N SER A 327 22.70 -13.76 -9.10
CA SER A 327 21.70 -14.12 -8.09
C SER A 327 21.01 -15.43 -8.49
N VAL A 328 20.83 -16.32 -7.53
CA VAL A 328 20.15 -17.61 -7.74
C VAL A 328 19.14 -17.81 -6.62
N ASP A 329 17.86 -17.90 -6.97
CA ASP A 329 16.80 -18.28 -6.03
C ASP A 329 16.51 -19.77 -6.21
N TRP A 330 16.39 -20.49 -5.10
CA TRP A 330 16.15 -21.93 -5.13
C TRP A 330 14.67 -22.23 -4.91
N VAL A 331 14.08 -23.05 -5.78
CA VAL A 331 12.69 -23.44 -5.74
C VAL A 331 12.58 -24.92 -5.38
N TYR A 332 11.71 -25.25 -4.42
CA TYR A 332 11.35 -26.62 -4.07
C TYR A 332 9.83 -26.72 -3.83
N GLY A 333 9.17 -27.71 -4.42
CA GLY A 333 7.74 -27.94 -4.23
C GLY A 333 7.25 -29.13 -5.04
N GLN A 334 6.18 -29.78 -4.57
CA GLN A 334 5.56 -30.96 -5.23
C GLN A 334 6.54 -32.11 -5.60
N GLY A 335 7.68 -32.22 -4.89
CA GLY A 335 8.74 -33.20 -5.16
C GLY A 335 9.78 -32.75 -6.20
N GLU A 336 9.56 -31.63 -6.88
CA GLU A 336 10.47 -31.02 -7.85
C GLU A 336 11.39 -29.97 -7.21
N ALA A 337 12.53 -29.71 -7.85
CA ALA A 337 13.43 -28.62 -7.49
C ALA A 337 14.03 -27.98 -8.74
N PHE A 338 14.15 -26.65 -8.75
CA PHE A 338 14.82 -25.91 -9.83
C PHE A 338 15.36 -24.56 -9.33
N SER A 339 16.17 -23.89 -10.16
CA SER A 339 16.76 -22.58 -9.82
C SER A 339 16.23 -21.48 -10.73
N LEU A 340 16.06 -20.28 -10.19
CA LEU A 340 15.77 -19.05 -10.92
C LEU A 340 17.03 -18.17 -10.90
N ARG A 341 17.61 -17.93 -12.08
CA ARG A 341 18.87 -17.20 -12.24
C ARG A 341 18.61 -15.78 -12.75
N GLY A 342 19.40 -14.81 -12.29
CA GLY A 342 19.34 -13.41 -12.74
C GLY A 342 20.59 -12.64 -12.34
N ARG A 343 20.93 -11.56 -13.03
CA ARG A 343 22.17 -10.80 -12.79
C ARG A 343 22.10 -10.09 -11.43
N ARG A 344 23.10 -10.30 -10.57
CA ARG A 344 23.26 -9.52 -9.33
C ARG A 344 23.65 -8.10 -9.73
N LEU A 345 22.92 -7.10 -9.22
CA LEU A 345 23.22 -5.68 -9.50
C LEU A 345 23.89 -5.02 -8.28
N PRO A 346 24.94 -4.22 -8.47
CA PRO A 346 25.60 -3.52 -7.37
C PRO A 346 24.70 -2.45 -6.73
N GLY A 347 24.78 -2.37 -5.40
CA GLY A 347 24.02 -1.46 -4.56
C GLY A 347 23.10 -2.19 -3.58
N VAL A 348 22.56 -1.43 -2.62
CA VAL A 348 21.53 -1.92 -1.70
C VAL A 348 20.17 -1.63 -2.34
N TRP A 349 19.29 -2.62 -2.39
CA TRP A 349 17.99 -2.53 -3.06
C TRP A 349 16.86 -2.79 -2.06
N HIS A 350 15.73 -2.09 -2.20
CA HIS A 350 14.53 -2.36 -1.40
C HIS A 350 13.31 -2.67 -2.28
N GLY A 351 12.34 -3.37 -1.70
CA GLY A 351 11.10 -3.76 -2.39
C GLY A 351 11.24 -4.92 -3.37
N THR A 352 12.43 -5.47 -3.60
CA THR A 352 12.67 -6.66 -4.45
C THR A 352 11.79 -7.84 -4.04
N GLY A 353 11.78 -8.20 -2.76
CA GLY A 353 10.97 -9.28 -2.19
C GLY A 353 9.47 -9.06 -2.37
N CYS A 354 8.97 -7.90 -1.91
CA CYS A 354 7.54 -7.55 -2.01
C CYS A 354 7.06 -7.47 -3.47
N THR A 355 7.91 -7.00 -4.38
CA THR A 355 7.61 -6.93 -5.81
C THR A 355 7.59 -8.32 -6.44
N PHE A 356 8.49 -9.22 -6.03
CA PHE A 356 8.49 -10.62 -6.45
C PHE A 356 7.22 -11.35 -5.99
N SER A 357 6.87 -11.27 -4.70
CA SER A 357 5.69 -11.94 -4.14
C SER A 357 4.38 -11.38 -4.71
N ALA A 358 4.28 -10.06 -4.91
CA ALA A 358 3.16 -9.42 -5.61
C ALA A 358 3.04 -9.88 -7.07
N ALA A 359 4.15 -9.96 -7.82
CA ALA A 359 4.15 -10.43 -9.20
C ALA A 359 3.69 -11.90 -9.30
N ILE A 360 4.18 -12.78 -8.42
CA ILE A 360 3.72 -14.18 -8.35
C ILE A 360 2.22 -14.25 -8.11
N CYS A 361 1.70 -13.47 -7.14
CA CYS A 361 0.28 -13.43 -6.83
C CYS A 361 -0.56 -12.97 -8.06
N ALA A 362 -0.12 -11.93 -8.76
CA ALA A 362 -0.78 -11.44 -9.96
C ALA A 362 -0.77 -12.44 -11.13
N LEU A 363 0.35 -13.16 -11.33
CA LEU A 363 0.49 -14.15 -12.40
C LEU A 363 -0.35 -15.40 -12.13
N LEU A 364 -0.36 -15.88 -10.89
CA LEU A 364 -1.23 -16.97 -10.45
C LEU A 364 -2.72 -16.60 -10.56
N ALA A 365 -3.09 -15.36 -10.22
CA ALA A 365 -4.47 -14.85 -10.39
C ALA A 365 -4.89 -14.75 -11.87
N ARG A 366 -3.94 -14.64 -12.80
CA ARG A 366 -4.19 -14.71 -14.26
C ARG A 366 -4.30 -16.15 -14.79
N GLY A 367 -4.19 -17.17 -13.93
CA GLY A 367 -4.32 -18.58 -14.29
C GLY A 367 -3.03 -19.26 -14.77
N ASN A 368 -1.87 -18.61 -14.62
CA ASN A 368 -0.58 -19.26 -14.90
C ASN A 368 -0.31 -20.36 -13.86
N ASP A 369 0.41 -21.42 -14.24
CA ASP A 369 0.93 -22.39 -13.28
C ASP A 369 2.01 -21.77 -12.38
N VAL A 370 2.35 -22.45 -11.27
CA VAL A 370 3.32 -21.94 -10.30
C VAL A 370 4.70 -21.78 -10.93
N ALA A 371 5.22 -22.79 -11.64
CA ALA A 371 6.58 -22.73 -12.17
C ALA A 371 6.75 -21.63 -13.24
N THR A 372 5.73 -21.39 -14.06
CA THR A 372 5.68 -20.25 -15.00
C THR A 372 5.59 -18.92 -14.24
N SER A 373 4.70 -18.81 -13.25
CA SER A 373 4.53 -17.59 -12.43
C SER A 373 5.82 -17.19 -11.72
N LEU A 374 6.58 -18.15 -11.19
CA LEU A 374 7.87 -17.92 -10.54
C LEU A 374 8.94 -17.41 -11.52
N ARG A 375 9.02 -18.00 -12.72
CA ARG A 375 9.97 -17.57 -13.78
C ARG A 375 9.65 -16.17 -14.28
N GLU A 376 8.38 -15.87 -14.56
CA GLU A 376 7.97 -14.54 -15.03
C GLU A 376 8.15 -13.48 -13.95
N ALA A 377 7.84 -13.78 -12.68
CA ALA A 377 8.11 -12.86 -11.57
C ALA A 377 9.62 -12.56 -11.39
N LYS A 378 10.51 -13.55 -11.59
CA LYS A 378 11.96 -13.32 -11.54
C LYS A 378 12.41 -12.38 -12.65
N LEU A 379 11.88 -12.57 -13.87
CA LEU A 379 12.17 -11.72 -15.03
C LEU A 379 11.62 -10.30 -14.84
N PHE A 380 10.44 -10.16 -14.24
CA PHE A 380 9.87 -8.86 -13.85
C PHE A 380 10.76 -8.11 -12.85
N VAL A 381 11.19 -8.78 -11.77
CA VAL A 381 12.06 -8.15 -10.77
C VAL A 381 13.44 -7.84 -11.33
N GLN A 382 14.00 -8.66 -12.22
CA GLN A 382 15.25 -8.35 -12.92
C GLN A 382 15.13 -7.07 -13.74
N GLY A 383 14.07 -6.96 -14.55
CA GLY A 383 13.81 -5.76 -15.36
C GLY A 383 13.57 -4.52 -14.50
N ALA A 384 12.75 -4.64 -13.46
CA ALA A 384 12.49 -3.59 -12.47
C ALA A 384 13.76 -3.11 -11.73
N LEU A 385 14.72 -4.00 -11.49
CA LEU A 385 16.04 -3.68 -10.92
C LEU A 385 16.95 -2.97 -11.93
N GLU A 386 17.01 -3.46 -13.17
CA GLU A 386 17.88 -2.90 -14.22
C GLU A 386 17.42 -1.52 -14.70
N HIS A 387 16.12 -1.22 -14.58
CA HIS A 387 15.50 0.06 -14.96
C HIS A 387 15.06 0.88 -13.74
N ALA A 388 15.64 0.60 -12.56
CA ALA A 388 15.42 1.37 -11.35
C ALA A 388 16.02 2.77 -11.44
N GLU A 389 15.21 3.79 -11.17
CA GLU A 389 15.73 5.14 -10.94
C GLU A 389 16.41 5.22 -9.57
N ARG A 390 17.52 5.95 -9.48
CA ARG A 390 18.19 6.20 -8.20
C ARG A 390 17.47 7.34 -7.48
N ILE A 391 16.83 7.05 -6.35
CA ILE A 391 16.03 7.97 -5.56
C ILE A 391 16.46 7.85 -4.09
N GLY A 392 16.64 8.98 -3.41
CA GLY A 392 17.13 9.04 -2.03
C GLY A 392 18.59 8.61 -1.85
N THR A 393 19.03 8.56 -0.59
CA THR A 393 20.41 8.27 -0.20
C THR A 393 20.63 6.86 0.36
N GLY A 394 19.56 6.20 0.80
CA GLY A 394 19.59 4.85 1.34
C GLY A 394 19.59 3.73 0.30
N ALA A 395 18.95 2.61 0.67
CA ALA A 395 18.63 1.55 -0.29
C ALA A 395 17.78 2.11 -1.44
N GLN A 396 17.91 1.53 -2.63
CA GLN A 396 17.29 2.07 -3.84
C GLN A 396 16.07 1.23 -4.25
N PRO A 397 14.95 1.86 -4.68
CA PRO A 397 13.73 1.13 -5.02
C PRO A 397 13.90 0.33 -6.32
N VAL A 398 13.15 -0.77 -6.46
CA VAL A 398 12.89 -1.36 -7.78
C VAL A 398 11.84 -0.54 -8.53
N ASN A 399 11.95 -0.46 -9.86
CA ASN A 399 10.95 0.20 -10.71
C ASN A 399 9.77 -0.73 -11.01
N GLN A 400 8.68 -0.63 -10.23
CA GLN A 400 7.46 -1.43 -10.47
C GLN A 400 6.64 -1.01 -11.70
N TRP A 401 7.07 0.01 -12.48
CA TRP A 401 6.51 0.30 -13.81
C TRP A 401 7.20 -0.47 -14.92
N TRP A 402 8.26 -1.23 -14.63
CA TRP A 402 8.92 -2.00 -15.69
C TRP A 402 7.94 -3.00 -16.33
N THR A 403 7.46 -2.69 -17.53
CA THR A 403 6.77 -3.63 -18.39
C THR A 403 7.75 -4.16 -19.44
N ARG A 404 7.48 -5.35 -19.99
CA ARG A 404 8.29 -5.92 -21.09
C ARG A 404 8.19 -5.12 -22.39
N ASP A 405 7.15 -4.29 -22.54
CA ASP A 405 6.82 -3.60 -23.79
C ASP A 405 7.25 -2.12 -23.79
N GLU A 406 7.41 -1.49 -22.63
CA GLU A 406 7.94 -0.12 -22.54
C GLU A 406 9.45 -0.10 -22.82
N PHE A 407 9.83 0.73 -23.81
CA PHE A 407 11.13 0.78 -24.49
C PHE A 407 11.40 -0.28 -25.58
N ALA A 408 10.36 -0.88 -26.16
CA ALA A 408 10.42 -1.15 -27.60
C ALA A 408 10.68 0.19 -28.34
N PRO A 409 11.73 0.33 -29.18
CA PRO A 409 11.93 1.57 -29.94
C PRO A 409 10.72 1.79 -30.85
N PRO A 410 10.25 3.04 -31.05
CA PRO A 410 9.02 3.29 -31.78
C PRO A 410 9.11 2.67 -33.18
N VAL A 411 8.22 1.73 -33.46
CA VAL A 411 8.11 1.07 -34.76
C VAL A 411 7.83 2.15 -35.79
N ARG A 412 8.86 2.53 -36.55
CA ARG A 412 8.71 3.49 -37.66
C ARG A 412 7.90 2.82 -38.77
N SER A 413 6.58 3.05 -38.75
CA SER A 413 5.75 2.89 -39.94
C SER A 413 6.31 3.78 -41.05
N ARG A 414 6.46 3.20 -42.25
CA ARG A 414 6.81 3.94 -43.47
C ARG A 414 5.62 4.76 -43.98
#